data_AF-A0A0K8W2L1-F1
#
_entry.id   AF-A0A0K8W2L1-F1
#
_cell.length_a   1.000
_cell.length_b   1.000
_cell.length_c   1.000
_cell.angle_alpha   90.00
_cell.angle_beta   90.00
_cell.angle_gamma   90.00
#
_symmetry.space_group_name_H-M   'P 1'
#
loop_
_entity.id
_entity.type
_entity.pdbx_description
1 polymer ?
#
loop_
_entity_poly.entity_id
_entity_poly.type
_entity_poly.pdbx_seq_one_letter_code
_entity_poly.pdbx_strand_id
1 'polypeptide(L)'
;MTPYRSVTQGSPQSNYSMRHSTTRNIVERTIGVLKNGFRCLLGARELHYSPHKVSQVINVACALQTICIYYKVEDLNASEFNFESRQEEKEEQSSDPDYTSIANRIRDNILSTF
;
A
#
# COMPACT_ATOMS: atom_id res chain seq x y z
N MET A 1 8.19 1.30 -4.26
CA MET A 1 9.25 0.29 -4.41
C MET A 1 9.01 -0.46 -5.70
N THR A 2 10.07 -0.73 -6.46
CA THR A 2 9.95 -1.26 -7.83
C THR A 2 10.10 -2.78 -7.83
N PRO A 3 9.18 -3.55 -8.43
CA PRO A 3 9.34 -5.00 -8.59
C PRO A 3 10.38 -5.34 -9.67
N TYR A 4 10.95 -6.55 -9.62
CA TYR A 4 11.75 -7.08 -10.74
C TYR A 4 10.82 -7.67 -11.80
N ARG A 5 10.94 -7.20 -13.06
CA ARG A 5 10.03 -7.55 -14.17
C ARG A 5 10.27 -8.95 -14.75
N SER A 6 11.52 -9.41 -14.76
CA SER A 6 11.91 -10.75 -15.17
C SER A 6 12.80 -11.35 -14.09
N VAL A 7 12.26 -12.34 -13.38
CA VAL A 7 12.99 -13.07 -12.33
C VAL A 7 13.10 -14.53 -12.71
N THR A 8 14.30 -15.08 -12.56
CA THR A 8 14.51 -16.53 -12.67
C THR A 8 13.94 -17.18 -11.41
N GLN A 9 13.17 -18.25 -11.57
CA GLN A 9 12.64 -19.00 -10.42
C GLN A 9 13.78 -19.46 -9.51
N GLY A 10 13.64 -19.22 -8.20
CA GLY A 10 14.65 -19.57 -7.19
C GLY A 10 15.74 -18.51 -6.99
N SER A 11 15.74 -17.40 -7.74
CA SER A 11 16.70 -16.33 -7.52
C SER A 11 16.32 -15.47 -6.29
N PRO A 12 17.29 -14.76 -5.67
CA PRO A 12 17.00 -13.79 -4.62
C PRO A 12 15.96 -12.74 -5.03
N GLN A 13 15.99 -12.31 -6.30
CA GLN A 13 15.04 -11.35 -6.87
C GLN A 13 13.61 -11.92 -6.89
N SER A 14 13.45 -13.22 -7.15
CA SER A 14 12.14 -13.89 -7.08
C SER A 14 11.57 -13.88 -5.67
N ASN A 15 12.40 -14.16 -4.65
CA ASN A 15 12.00 -14.10 -3.24
C ASN A 15 11.63 -12.66 -2.82
N TYR A 16 12.45 -11.67 -3.20
CA TYR A 16 12.13 -10.27 -2.98
C TYR A 16 10.78 -9.88 -3.61
N SER A 17 10.55 -10.22 -4.89
CA SER A 17 9.31 -9.87 -5.59
C SER A 17 8.09 -10.56 -4.95
N MET A 18 8.23 -11.81 -4.50
CA MET A 18 7.18 -12.52 -3.76
C MET A 18 6.84 -11.79 -2.46
N ARG A 19 7.85 -11.54 -1.60
CA ARG A 19 7.66 -10.85 -0.31
C ARG A 19 7.12 -9.44 -0.50
N HIS A 20 7.58 -8.73 -1.53
CA HIS A 20 7.10 -7.40 -1.88
C HIS A 20 5.62 -7.45 -2.28
N SER A 21 5.23 -8.39 -3.13
CA SER A 21 3.84 -8.58 -3.55
C SER A 21 2.92 -8.91 -2.38
N THR A 22 3.32 -9.85 -1.51
CA THR A 22 2.55 -10.18 -0.30
C THR A 22 2.38 -8.97 0.61
N THR A 23 3.46 -8.20 0.82
CA THR A 23 3.42 -6.99 1.65
C THR A 23 2.49 -5.94 1.06
N ARG A 24 2.60 -5.68 -0.26
CA ARG A 24 1.73 -4.72 -0.97
C ARG A 24 0.26 -5.14 -0.86
N ASN A 25 -0.04 -6.43 -1.03
CA ASN A 25 -1.40 -6.95 -0.91
C ASN A 25 -2.00 -6.65 0.48
N ILE A 26 -1.26 -6.90 1.55
CA ILE A 26 -1.71 -6.61 2.92
C ILE A 26 -1.95 -5.09 3.09
N VAL A 27 -1.00 -4.26 2.66
CA VAL A 27 -1.10 -2.79 2.78
C VAL A 27 -2.30 -2.26 2.01
N GLU A 28 -2.49 -2.67 0.75
CA GLU A 28 -3.63 -2.24 -0.07
C GLU A 28 -4.96 -2.66 0.53
N ARG A 29 -5.07 -3.91 1.02
CA ARG A 29 -6.28 -4.39 1.71
C ARG A 29 -6.57 -3.57 2.95
N THR A 30 -5.56 -3.26 3.77
CA THR A 30 -5.72 -2.41 4.95
C THR A 30 -6.17 -1.00 4.58
N ILE A 31 -5.60 -0.41 3.55
CA ILE A 31 -6.00 0.92 3.05
C ILE A 31 -7.46 0.89 2.56
N GLY A 32 -7.87 -0.17 1.85
CA GLY A 32 -9.25 -0.35 1.41
C GLY A 32 -10.23 -0.41 2.57
N VAL A 33 -9.94 -1.21 3.60
CA VAL A 33 -10.73 -1.30 4.84
C VAL A 33 -10.85 0.07 5.51
N LEU A 34 -9.74 0.80 5.65
CA LEU A 34 -9.75 2.13 6.27
C LEU A 34 -10.57 3.14 5.46
N LYS A 35 -10.42 3.17 4.13
CA LYS A 35 -11.19 4.08 3.26
C LYS A 35 -12.69 3.75 3.27
N ASN A 36 -13.04 2.47 3.39
CA ASN A 36 -14.43 2.03 3.46
C ASN A 36 -15.09 2.41 4.79
N GLY A 37 -14.43 2.10 5.91
CA GLY A 37 -14.95 2.40 7.25
C GLY A 37 -14.93 3.91 7.58
N PHE A 38 -13.92 4.63 7.11
CA PHE A 38 -13.75 6.05 7.41
C PHE A 38 -13.92 6.90 6.15
N ARG A 39 -15.15 7.37 5.90
CA ARG A 39 -15.49 8.23 4.76
C ARG A 39 -14.65 9.51 4.68
N CYS A 40 -14.05 9.94 5.78
CA CYS A 40 -13.12 11.08 5.81
C CYS A 40 -11.81 10.80 5.06
N LEU A 41 -11.47 9.54 4.77
CA LEU A 41 -10.27 9.12 4.02
C LEU A 41 -10.56 8.86 2.53
N LEU A 42 -11.82 8.98 2.09
CA LEU A 42 -12.22 8.70 0.72
C LEU A 42 -11.76 9.84 -0.20
N GLY A 43 -10.97 9.53 -1.23
CA GLY A 43 -10.34 10.52 -2.12
C GLY A 43 -11.30 11.45 -2.89
N ALA A 44 -12.60 11.14 -2.95
CA ALA A 44 -13.61 12.07 -3.47
C ALA A 44 -13.75 13.36 -2.63
N ARG A 45 -13.23 13.34 -1.40
CA ARG A 45 -12.98 14.51 -0.56
C ARG A 45 -11.48 14.53 -0.29
N GLU A 46 -10.73 15.08 -1.24
CA GLU A 46 -9.31 15.36 -1.01
C GLU A 46 -9.17 16.01 0.37
N LEU A 47 -8.34 15.44 1.25
CA LEU A 47 -8.16 16.01 2.58
C LEU A 47 -7.51 17.38 2.39
N HIS A 48 -8.30 18.45 2.52
CA HIS A 48 -7.84 19.84 2.54
C HIS A 48 -7.11 20.16 3.86
N TYR A 49 -6.25 19.26 4.30
CA TYR A 49 -5.48 19.34 5.53
C TYR A 49 -4.00 19.27 5.19
N SER A 50 -3.17 19.90 6.02
CA SER A 50 -1.72 19.76 5.89
C SER A 50 -1.31 18.28 6.06
N PRO A 51 -0.22 17.83 5.44
CA PRO A 51 0.26 16.44 5.58
C PRO A 51 0.41 15.99 7.04
N HIS A 52 0.83 16.91 7.92
CA HIS A 52 0.92 16.66 9.36
C HIS A 52 -0.46 16.37 10.00
N LYS A 53 -1.52 17.05 9.57
CA LYS A 53 -2.86 16.80 10.09
C LYS A 53 -3.46 15.53 9.50
N VAL A 54 -3.18 15.24 8.23
CA VAL A 54 -3.57 13.98 7.57
C VAL A 54 -2.99 12.77 8.32
N SER A 55 -1.70 12.81 8.69
CA SER A 55 -1.07 11.70 9.43
C SER A 55 -1.73 11.44 10.79
N GLN A 56 -2.12 12.50 11.50
CA GLN A 56 -2.87 12.37 12.76
C GLN A 56 -4.22 11.67 12.54
N VAL A 57 -4.97 12.06 11.50
CA VAL A 57 -6.27 11.44 11.18
C VAL A 57 -6.09 9.96 10.85
N ILE A 58 -5.08 9.62 10.04
CA ILE A 58 -4.77 8.23 9.68
C ILE A 58 -4.42 7.41 10.94
N ASN A 59 -3.59 7.93 11.85
CA ASN A 59 -3.23 7.22 13.07
C ASN A 59 -4.44 6.91 13.95
N VAL A 60 -5.37 7.86 14.08
CA VAL A 60 -6.62 7.66 14.83
C VAL A 60 -7.50 6.61 14.15
N ALA A 61 -7.64 6.66 12.82
CA ALA A 61 -8.40 5.66 12.07
C ALA A 61 -7.83 4.24 12.26
N CYS A 62 -6.51 4.09 12.23
CA CYS A 62 -5.83 2.83 12.51
C CYS A 62 -6.11 2.33 13.94
N ALA A 63 -5.96 3.20 14.94
CA ALA A 63 -6.22 2.83 16.34
C ALA A 63 -7.67 2.38 16.57
N LEU A 64 -8.62 3.10 15.98
CA LEU A 64 -10.05 2.74 16.03
C LEU A 64 -10.31 1.41 15.33
N GLN A 65 -9.70 1.17 14.17
CA GLN A 65 -9.82 -0.10 13.47
C GLN A 65 -9.29 -1.27 14.31
N THR A 66 -8.16 -1.10 15.00
CA THR A 66 -7.63 -2.10 15.93
C THR A 66 -8.59 -2.40 17.06
N ILE A 67 -9.20 -1.37 17.65
CA ILE A 67 -10.21 -1.51 18.70
C ILE A 67 -11.43 -2.27 18.17
N CYS A 68 -11.96 -1.91 17.00
CA CYS A 68 -13.09 -2.60 16.38
C CYS A 68 -12.80 -4.10 16.14
N ILE A 69 -11.60 -4.43 15.65
CA ILE A 69 -11.14 -5.81 15.47
C ILE A 69 -11.09 -6.55 16.82
N TYR A 70 -10.50 -5.93 17.84
CA TYR A 70 -10.34 -6.53 19.17
C TYR A 70 -11.69 -6.88 19.81
N TYR A 71 -12.67 -5.97 19.71
CA TYR A 71 -14.00 -6.16 20.29
C TYR A 71 -14.97 -6.93 19.37
N LYS A 72 -14.52 -7.39 18.18
CA LYS A 72 -15.36 -8.10 17.19
C LYS A 72 -16.66 -7.36 16.91
N VAL A 73 -16.60 -6.03 16.81
CA VAL A 73 -17.77 -5.21 16.49
C VAL A 73 -18.25 -5.64 15.11
N GLU A 74 -19.47 -6.21 15.03
CA GLU A 74 -20.09 -6.65 13.78
C GLU A 74 -20.14 -5.46 12.80
N ASP A 75 -19.34 -5.65 11.75
CA ASP A 75 -19.13 -4.88 10.55
C ASP A 75 -19.45 -3.37 10.48
N LEU A 76 -18.36 -2.60 10.48
CA LEU A 76 -18.24 -1.41 9.64
C LEU A 76 -17.78 -1.76 8.21
N ASN A 77 -17.45 -3.03 7.90
CA ASN A 77 -16.73 -3.44 6.69
C ASN A 77 -17.28 -4.71 5.99
N ALA A 78 -18.56 -5.07 6.22
CA ALA A 78 -19.18 -6.35 5.77
C ALA A 78 -19.22 -6.52 4.26
N SER A 79 -19.18 -5.42 3.52
CA SER A 79 -19.07 -5.50 2.09
C SER A 79 -17.66 -6.02 1.79
N GLU A 80 -17.56 -7.30 1.44
CA GLU A 80 -16.48 -7.83 0.62
C GLU A 80 -16.07 -6.74 -0.36
N PHE A 81 -14.93 -6.11 -0.08
CA PHE A 81 -14.42 -5.07 -0.93
C PHE A 81 -13.94 -5.77 -2.18
N ASN A 82 -14.83 -5.90 -3.15
CA ASN A 82 -14.51 -6.39 -4.46
C ASN A 82 -13.48 -5.40 -5.01
N PHE A 83 -12.22 -5.82 -5.07
CA PHE A 83 -11.13 -5.03 -5.61
C PHE A 83 -11.27 -4.99 -7.14
N GLU A 84 -12.40 -4.45 -7.62
CA GLU A 84 -12.51 -3.94 -8.97
C GLU A 84 -12.20 -2.45 -8.95
N SER A 85 -11.00 -2.16 -8.45
CA SER A 85 -10.18 -1.21 -9.17
C SER A 85 -8.84 -1.90 -9.38
N ARG A 86 -8.78 -2.68 -10.47
CA ARG A 86 -7.61 -2.62 -11.33
C ARG A 86 -7.46 -1.15 -11.74
N GLN A 87 -6.98 -0.31 -10.83
CA GLN A 87 -6.02 0.67 -11.26
C GLN A 87 -4.86 -0.20 -11.68
N GLU A 88 -4.80 -0.47 -12.98
CA GLU A 88 -3.53 -0.32 -13.64
C GLU A 88 -3.04 1.07 -13.19
N GLU A 89 -2.37 1.13 -12.04
CA GLU A 89 -1.24 2.00 -11.88
C GLU A 89 -0.37 1.60 -13.07
N LYS A 90 -0.63 2.24 -14.23
CA LYS A 90 0.45 2.50 -15.16
C LYS A 90 1.49 3.10 -14.24
N GLU A 91 2.52 2.32 -13.92
CA GLU A 91 3.74 2.85 -13.32
C GLU A 91 4.02 4.08 -14.17
N GLU A 92 3.73 5.28 -13.66
CA GLU A 92 4.21 6.51 -14.26
C GLU A 92 5.72 6.37 -14.14
N GLN A 93 6.32 5.78 -15.18
CA GLN A 93 7.73 5.91 -15.43
C GLN A 93 7.93 7.41 -15.52
N SER A 94 8.38 7.98 -14.41
CA SER A 94 9.02 9.27 -14.44
C SER A 94 10.06 9.18 -15.56
N SER A 95 9.85 9.90 -16.64
CA SER A 95 10.76 9.99 -17.79
C SER A 95 12.12 10.53 -17.37
N ASP A 96 12.23 11.02 -16.14
CA ASP A 96 13.45 11.45 -15.51
C ASP A 96 14.32 10.23 -15.13
N PRO A 97 15.44 10.02 -15.84
CA PRO A 97 16.31 8.86 -15.64
C PRO A 97 16.92 8.81 -14.23
N ASP A 98 16.96 9.94 -13.51
CA ASP A 98 17.53 10.01 -12.16
C ASP A 98 16.66 9.26 -11.14
N TYR A 99 15.34 9.48 -11.13
CA TYR A 99 14.43 8.81 -10.20
C TYR A 99 14.35 7.30 -10.43
N THR A 100 14.38 6.86 -11.68
CA THR A 100 14.40 5.43 -12.03
C THR A 100 15.68 4.77 -11.52
N SER A 101 16.82 5.45 -11.67
CA SER A 101 18.12 4.97 -11.19
C SER A 101 18.18 4.88 -9.67
N ILE A 102 17.66 5.89 -8.97
CA ILE A 102 17.55 5.91 -7.51
C ILE A 102 16.65 4.76 -7.02
N ALA A 103 15.49 4.57 -7.64
CA ALA A 103 14.54 3.51 -7.27
C ALA A 103 15.16 2.10 -7.43
N ASN A 104 15.87 1.87 -8.54
CA ASN A 104 16.60 0.61 -8.75
C ASN A 104 17.67 0.39 -7.69
N ARG A 105 18.46 1.43 -7.36
CA ARG A 105 19.51 1.34 -6.35
C ARG A 105 18.96 1.02 -4.96
N ILE A 106 17.84 1.65 -4.57
CA ILE A 106 17.17 1.36 -3.29
C ILE A 106 16.70 -0.10 -3.25
N ARG A 107 16.10 -0.59 -4.34
CA ARG A 107 15.66 -1.99 -4.45
C ARG A 107 16.83 -2.95 -4.32
N ASP A 108 17.94 -2.69 -5.00
CA ASP A 108 19.11 -3.59 -4.99
C ASP A 108 19.80 -3.60 -3.61
N ASN A 109 19.80 -2.47 -2.89
CA ASN A 109 20.25 -2.43 -1.49
C ASN A 109 19.34 -3.23 -0.53
N ILE A 110 18.03 -3.23 -0.77
CA ILE A 110 17.10 -4.04 0.03
C ILE A 110 17.31 -5.53 -0.28
N LEU A 111 17.59 -5.87 -1.54
CA LEU A 111 17.90 -7.24 -1.94
C LEU A 111 19.18 -7.75 -1.25
N SER A 112 20.23 -6.94 -1.15
CA SER A 112 21.49 -7.35 -0.51
C SER A 112 21.42 -7.49 1.02
N THR A 113 20.33 -7.06 1.64
CA THR A 113 20.10 -7.18 3.09
C THR A 113 19.51 -8.55 3.47
N PHE A 114 19.08 -9.36 2.49
CA PHE A 114 18.50 -10.70 2.67
C PHE A 114 19.36 -11.78 2.04
#